data_AF-A0A5E7AKC7-F1
#
_entry.id   AF-A0A5E7AKC7-F1
#
_cell.length_a   1.000
_cell.length_b   1.000
_cell.length_c   1.000
_cell.angle_alpha   90.00
_cell.angle_beta   90.00
_cell.angle_gamma   90.00
#
_symmetry.space_group_name_H-M   'P 1'
#
loop_
_entity.id
_entity.type
_entity.pdbx_description
1 polymer ?
#
loop_
_entity_poly.entity_id
_entity_poly.type
_entity_poly.pdbx_seq_one_letter_code
_entity_poly.pdbx_strand_id
1 'polypeptide(L)'
;MQLGGIVTDTNPVRVVDVFVDELDLVKLGFEGAVPADTGRPAYHPAVLLKIYIYGYLNRIQSSLRLGREARRHVELMWLAGRLMPDLKTIANSRKDNSKAI
;
A
#
# COMPACT_ATOMS: atom_id res chain seq x y z
N MET A 1 -19.18 -10.07 2.27
CA MET A 1 -19.18 -8.98 1.26
C MET A 1 -17.98 -9.20 0.34
N GLN A 2 -18.16 -9.29 -0.97
CA GLN A 2 -17.08 -9.55 -1.95
C GLN A 2 -16.71 -8.20 -2.60
N LEU A 3 -15.46 -7.76 -2.46
CA LEU A 3 -15.06 -6.39 -2.88
C LEU A 3 -14.97 -6.23 -4.41
N GLY A 4 -14.83 -7.33 -5.15
CA GLY A 4 -14.62 -7.34 -6.60
C GLY A 4 -15.78 -6.76 -7.42
N GLY A 5 -16.99 -6.68 -6.86
CA GLY A 5 -18.14 -6.06 -7.53
C GLY A 5 -18.31 -4.56 -7.26
N ILE A 6 -17.51 -3.97 -6.36
CA ILE A 6 -17.67 -2.57 -5.95
C ILE A 6 -16.67 -1.64 -6.67
N VAL A 7 -15.48 -2.16 -7.01
CA VAL A 7 -14.47 -1.44 -7.78
C VAL A 7 -14.64 -1.82 -9.26
N THR A 8 -15.20 -0.91 -10.05
CA THR A 8 -15.41 -1.12 -11.50
C THR A 8 -14.09 -1.38 -12.22
N ASP A 9 -14.15 -2.06 -13.36
CA ASP A 9 -12.94 -2.37 -14.16
C ASP A 9 -12.24 -1.12 -14.70
N THR A 10 -12.95 0.00 -14.77
CA THR A 10 -12.44 1.32 -15.18
C THR A 10 -11.86 2.13 -14.03
N ASN A 11 -11.90 1.64 -12.79
CA ASN A 11 -11.46 2.42 -11.64
C ASN A 11 -9.92 2.57 -11.65
N PRO A 12 -9.38 3.80 -11.49
CA PRO A 12 -7.94 4.05 -11.51
C PRO A 12 -7.13 3.27 -10.47
N VAL A 13 -7.73 2.83 -9.36
CA VAL A 13 -7.00 2.02 -8.37
C VAL A 13 -6.52 0.68 -8.93
N ARG A 14 -7.15 0.15 -9.99
CA ARG A 14 -6.68 -1.06 -10.68
C ARG A 14 -5.37 -0.82 -11.42
N VAL A 15 -5.18 0.38 -11.96
CA VAL A 15 -3.92 0.78 -12.60
C VAL A 15 -2.81 0.83 -11.55
N VAL A 16 -3.11 1.34 -10.35
CA VAL A 16 -2.14 1.35 -9.22
C VAL A 16 -1.75 -0.08 -8.82
N ASP A 17 -2.73 -0.99 -8.77
CA ASP A 17 -2.51 -2.39 -8.41
C ASP A 17 -1.54 -3.08 -9.37
N VAL A 18 -1.86 -3.07 -10.67
CA VAL A 18 -1.04 -3.66 -11.74
C VAL A 18 0.33 -2.98 -11.82
N PHE A 19 0.37 -1.65 -11.79
CA PHE A 19 1.62 -0.90 -11.85
C PHE A 19 2.60 -1.31 -10.76
N VAL A 20 2.14 -1.40 -9.50
CA VAL A 20 3.02 -1.77 -8.38
C VAL A 20 3.43 -3.23 -8.44
N ASP A 21 2.55 -4.12 -8.91
CA ASP A 21 2.87 -5.55 -9.03
C ASP A 21 3.91 -5.84 -10.12
N GLU A 22 4.06 -4.96 -11.11
CA GLU A 22 5.11 -5.05 -12.14
C GLU A 22 6.47 -4.49 -11.69
N LEU A 23 6.55 -3.78 -10.56
CA LEU A 23 7.80 -3.18 -10.08
C LEU A 23 8.74 -4.20 -9.44
N ASP A 24 10.02 -4.13 -9.80
CA ASP A 24 11.09 -4.81 -9.08
C ASP A 24 11.48 -4.00 -7.83
N LEU A 25 10.73 -4.22 -6.74
CA LEU A 25 10.91 -3.48 -5.48
C LEU A 25 12.30 -3.71 -4.85
N VAL A 26 12.95 -4.84 -5.13
CA VAL A 26 14.31 -5.12 -4.65
C VAL A 26 15.30 -4.20 -5.36
N LYS A 27 15.23 -4.08 -6.70
CA LYS A 27 16.08 -3.16 -7.45
C LYS A 27 15.83 -1.69 -7.13
N LEU A 28 14.58 -1.36 -6.77
CA LEU A 28 14.21 -0.01 -6.35
C LEU A 28 14.64 0.31 -4.90
N GLY A 29 15.20 -0.66 -4.17
CA GLY A 29 15.75 -0.45 -2.83
C GLY A 29 14.70 -0.44 -1.72
N PHE A 30 13.54 -1.07 -1.91
CA PHE A 30 12.56 -1.24 -0.84
C PHE A 30 13.02 -2.29 0.17
N GLU A 31 13.16 -1.88 1.42
CA GLU A 31 13.48 -2.78 2.53
C GLU A 31 12.30 -3.71 2.82
N GLY A 32 12.58 -4.99 3.04
CA GLY A 32 11.55 -6.02 3.29
C GLY A 32 10.84 -6.55 2.04
N ALA A 33 11.29 -6.17 0.84
CA ALA A 33 10.86 -6.80 -0.42
C ALA A 33 11.38 -8.25 -0.52
N VAL A 34 12.56 -8.51 0.03
CA VAL A 34 13.03 -9.87 0.33
C VAL A 34 12.57 -10.20 1.76
N PRO A 35 11.82 -11.30 1.97
CA PRO A 35 11.47 -11.75 3.31
C PRO A 35 12.72 -12.01 4.14
N ALA A 36 12.73 -11.56 5.40
CA ALA A 36 13.82 -11.86 6.32
C ALA A 36 13.83 -13.34 6.71
N ASP A 37 15.02 -13.91 6.94
CA ASP A 37 15.21 -15.30 7.39
C ASP A 37 14.60 -15.57 8.78
N THR A 38 14.35 -14.53 9.57
CA THR A 38 13.74 -14.65 10.90
C THR A 38 12.78 -13.49 11.16
N GLY A 39 11.62 -13.82 11.73
CA GLY A 39 10.52 -12.88 11.95
C GLY A 39 9.66 -12.69 10.69
N ARG A 40 8.40 -12.29 10.89
CA ARG A 40 7.50 -11.97 9.78
C ARG A 40 7.61 -10.47 9.50
N PRO A 41 7.99 -10.03 8.29
CA PRO A 41 7.81 -8.64 7.90
C PRO A 41 6.35 -8.25 8.12
N ALA A 42 6.10 -7.15 8.84
CA ALA A 42 4.73 -6.80 9.24
C ALA A 42 3.79 -6.68 8.02
N TYR A 43 4.29 -6.10 6.92
CA TYR A 43 3.61 -5.97 5.63
C TYR A 43 4.63 -6.01 4.47
N HIS A 44 4.23 -6.54 3.31
CA HIS A 44 5.04 -6.46 2.10
C HIS A 44 5.10 -5.01 1.58
N PRO A 45 6.27 -4.49 1.15
CA PRO A 45 6.41 -3.09 0.73
C PRO A 45 5.46 -2.68 -0.40
N ALA A 46 5.10 -3.61 -1.30
CA ALA A 46 4.11 -3.37 -2.36
C ALA A 46 2.78 -2.83 -1.82
N VAL A 47 2.29 -3.38 -0.70
CA VAL A 47 1.01 -2.96 -0.11
C VAL A 47 1.11 -1.52 0.38
N LEU A 48 2.23 -1.18 1.04
CA LEU A 48 2.42 0.17 1.57
C LEU A 48 2.68 1.18 0.45
N LEU A 49 3.38 0.78 -0.62
CA LEU A 49 3.55 1.58 -1.83
C LEU A 49 2.22 1.88 -2.52
N LYS A 50 1.35 0.87 -2.70
CA LYS A 50 -0.02 1.04 -3.22
C LYS A 50 -0.80 2.07 -2.40
N ILE A 51 -0.71 2.01 -1.07
CA ILE A 51 -1.36 2.99 -0.16
C ILE A 51 -0.77 4.40 -0.33
N TYR A 52 0.54 4.55 -0.54
CA TYR A 52 1.14 5.87 -0.79
C TYR A 52 0.70 6.46 -2.12
N ILE A 53 0.70 5.67 -3.20
CA ILE A 53 0.25 6.13 -4.53
C ILE A 53 -1.22 6.55 -4.45
N TYR A 54 -2.07 5.72 -3.82
CA TYR A 54 -3.46 6.08 -3.56
C TYR A 54 -3.57 7.40 -2.79
N GLY A 55 -2.79 7.55 -1.72
CA GLY A 55 -2.72 8.77 -0.92
C GLY A 55 -2.31 9.99 -1.74
N TYR A 56 -1.32 9.86 -2.62
CA TYR A 56 -0.85 10.93 -3.49
C TYR A 56 -1.95 11.38 -4.46
N LEU A 57 -2.58 10.43 -5.16
CA LEU A 57 -3.67 10.68 -6.11
C LEU A 57 -4.86 11.36 -5.43
N ASN A 58 -5.17 10.97 -4.19
CA ASN A 58 -6.29 11.52 -3.41
C ASN A 58 -5.92 12.70 -2.50
N ARG A 59 -4.70 13.23 -2.60
CA ARG A 59 -4.18 14.34 -1.77
C ARG A 59 -4.24 14.06 -0.25
N ILE A 60 -4.04 12.81 0.16
CA ILE A 60 -4.00 12.32 1.55
C ILE A 60 -2.55 11.99 1.94
N GLN A 61 -1.82 12.97 2.47
CA GLN A 61 -0.40 12.82 2.83
C GLN A 61 -0.15 12.26 4.24
N SER A 62 -1.12 12.45 5.14
CA SER A 62 -1.00 12.06 6.55
C SER A 62 -1.16 10.56 6.74
N SER A 63 -0.17 9.92 7.35
CA SER A 63 -0.20 8.49 7.71
C SER A 63 -1.40 8.14 8.61
N LEU A 64 -1.85 9.07 9.46
CA LEU A 64 -3.04 8.85 10.30
C LEU A 64 -4.31 8.82 9.44
N ARG A 65 -4.42 9.74 8.48
CA ARG A 65 -5.56 9.76 7.55
C ARG A 65 -5.56 8.53 6.66
N LEU A 66 -4.40 8.12 6.14
CA LEU A 66 -4.26 6.89 5.35
C LEU A 66 -4.67 5.64 6.13
N GLY A 67 -4.23 5.51 7.38
CA GLY A 67 -4.63 4.39 8.23
C GLY A 67 -6.14 4.38 8.55
N ARG A 68 -6.80 5.55 8.61
CA ARG A 68 -8.27 5.62 8.72
C ARG A 68 -8.95 5.24 7.41
N GLU A 69 -8.46 5.72 6.28
CA GLU A 69 -9.00 5.37 4.96
C GLU A 69 -8.90 3.89 4.67
N ALA A 70 -7.79 3.24 5.03
CA ALA A 70 -7.58 1.80 4.81
C ALA A 70 -8.64 0.93 5.51
N ARG A 71 -9.36 1.47 6.50
CA ARG A 71 -10.43 0.76 7.23
C ARG A 71 -11.84 1.02 6.70
N ARG A 72 -12.05 2.12 5.96
CA ARG A 72 -13.41 2.60 5.61
C ARG A 72 -13.62 2.82 4.11
N HIS A 73 -12.56 3.08 3.36
CA HIS A 73 -12.66 3.39 1.94
C HIS A 73 -12.59 2.10 1.13
N VAL A 74 -13.65 1.81 0.39
CA VAL A 74 -13.78 0.53 -0.32
C VAL A 74 -12.67 0.33 -1.36
N GLU A 75 -12.26 1.39 -2.06
CA GLU A 75 -11.19 1.31 -3.05
C GLU A 75 -9.84 0.98 -2.40
N LEU A 76 -9.55 1.60 -1.24
CA LEU A 76 -8.29 1.35 -0.55
C LEU A 76 -8.28 -0.01 0.13
N MET A 77 -9.43 -0.46 0.65
CA MET A 77 -9.59 -1.83 1.15
C MET A 77 -9.42 -2.87 0.05
N TRP A 78 -9.91 -2.59 -1.16
CA TRP A 78 -9.70 -3.46 -2.33
C TRP A 78 -8.22 -3.48 -2.72
N LEU A 79 -7.61 -2.31 -2.88
CA LEU A 79 -6.21 -2.13 -3.30
C LEU A 79 -5.21 -2.74 -2.30
N ALA A 80 -5.48 -2.63 -1.01
CA ALA A 80 -4.64 -3.22 0.04
C ALA A 80 -4.95 -4.71 0.30
N GLY A 81 -5.85 -5.35 -0.45
CA GLY A 81 -6.24 -6.74 -0.21
C GLY A 81 -6.86 -6.95 1.19
N ARG A 82 -7.59 -5.95 1.70
CA ARG A 82 -8.15 -5.84 3.06
C ARG A 82 -7.14 -5.75 4.19
N LEU A 83 -5.86 -5.58 3.88
CA LEU A 83 -4.87 -5.22 4.88
C LEU A 83 -5.17 -3.82 5.39
N MET A 84 -5.10 -3.64 6.72
CA MET A 84 -5.44 -2.40 7.40
C MET A 84 -4.25 -1.89 8.20
N PRO A 85 -3.13 -1.53 7.53
CA PRO A 85 -1.96 -1.01 8.22
C PRO A 85 -2.34 0.26 8.98
N ASP A 86 -1.82 0.35 10.20
CA ASP A 86 -2.09 1.49 11.07
C ASP A 86 -1.13 2.65 10.82
N LEU A 87 -1.33 3.73 11.58
CA LEU A 87 -0.47 4.91 11.53
C LEU A 87 1.01 4.56 11.68
N LYS A 88 1.37 3.71 12.65
CA LYS A 88 2.78 3.42 12.97
C LYS A 88 3.42 2.63 11.85
N THR A 89 2.71 1.66 11.29
CA THR A 89 3.14 0.87 10.14
C THR A 89 3.43 1.77 8.94
N ILE A 90 2.48 2.66 8.59
CA ILE A 90 2.63 3.58 7.45
C ILE A 90 3.71 4.64 7.74
N ALA A 91 3.88 5.09 8.98
CA ALA A 91 4.94 6.04 9.31
C ALA A 91 6.33 5.40 9.23
N ASN A 92 6.49 4.19 9.79
CA ASN A 92 7.77 3.48 9.80
C ASN A 92 8.20 3.09 8.39
N SER A 93 7.31 2.49 7.59
CA SER A 93 7.64 2.14 6.21
C SER A 93 8.09 3.34 5.38
N ARG A 94 7.46 4.52 5.55
CA ARG A 94 7.90 5.75 4.86
C ARG A 94 9.31 6.16 5.27
N LYS A 95 9.62 6.04 6.56
CA LYS A 95 10.95 6.37 7.10
C LYS A 95 12.00 5.41 6.54
N ASP A 96 11.72 4.10 6.63
CA ASP A 96 12.64 3.03 6.28
C ASP A 96 12.87 2.98 4.75
N ASN A 97 11.87 3.35 3.95
CA ASN A 97 11.95 3.36 2.48
C ASN A 97 12.08 4.77 1.89
N SER A 98 12.50 5.77 2.68
CA SER A 98 12.54 7.19 2.28
C SER A 98 13.43 7.52 1.08
N LYS A 99 14.38 6.64 0.73
CA LYS A 99 15.24 6.81 -0.46
C LYS A 99 14.60 6.26 -1.74
N ALA A 100 13.58 5.42 -1.61
CA ALA A 100 12.87 4.77 -2.71
C ALA A 100 11.53 5.44 -3.05
N ILE A 101 11.07 6.40 -2.22
CA ILE A 101 9.77 7.08 -2.29
C ILE A 101 9.95 8.58 -2.41
#